data_AF-A0AAD5N5X6-F1
#
_entry.id   AF-A0AAD5N5X6-F1
#
_cell.length_a   1.000
_cell.length_b   1.000
_cell.length_c   1.000
_cell.angle_alpha   90.00
_cell.angle_beta   90.00
_cell.angle_gamma   90.00
#
_symmetry.space_group_name_H-M   'P 1'
#
loop_
_entity.id
_entity.type
_entity.pdbx_description
1 polymer ?
#
loop_
_entity_poly.entity_id
_entity_poly.type
_entity_poly.pdbx_seq_one_letter_code
_entity_poly.pdbx_strand_id
1 'polypeptide(L)'
;MGNLQSENTLVPQISPETSRNGIPQRLSMTFEKRLTLQTHLILSDLNSGFTFAAHAPHSGYHHDIIFYEGPDASCPILATAKSVGKWKKDYRICLPSFPGETLDAREELLRCCTANSKRETYWFGMQVGEGQSVERFEWRQTRGSEVTSISANAGWKLVRLAVGSPDLAQDNITQGSTSDGEVVAVWARDNSWSPYKIGEIFFMEGIVTGEFRRLWELMVVGPHSTPIYPQPKLQICLHHRALATGAVQAFQKNGLQVLQRALGLSESNQPSPIMVAIDFEQTKNLKNRFLESHDSQLGIATFNTKVLSQPLEDAQDLITTENYITGSESYIEKASDRFVFGESTTIQPAELVHRIDGALPKDRPIILVGHSVENELDVFHALGCTLAHPNIEVIDTFLVANEVFEPWRCSLGALLHRLRCPVARLHSAGNDANFTLRAALILAVYAYPVQDHPAVGRLRQIALSHSTSTPGELFGPAKKKPRKKCQSKPLNLARQNKIRERRAAWRIEAEKLRLY
;
A
#
# COMPACT_ATOMS: atom_id res chain seq x y z
N MET A 1 -43.74 13.18 12.56
CA MET A 1 -43.69 11.75 12.19
C MET A 1 -42.26 11.43 11.83
N GLY A 2 -41.67 10.47 12.53
CA GLY A 2 -40.24 10.21 12.51
C GLY A 2 -39.75 9.47 11.27
N ASN A 3 -38.47 9.67 10.96
CA ASN A 3 -37.61 8.74 10.25
C ASN A 3 -36.19 8.91 10.85
N LEU A 4 -36.04 8.45 12.09
CA LEU A 4 -34.73 7.98 12.55
C LEU A 4 -34.55 6.62 11.87
N GLN A 5 -33.78 6.59 10.78
CA GLN A 5 -33.20 5.33 10.33
C GLN A 5 -32.37 4.82 11.51
N SER A 6 -32.79 3.72 12.13
CA SER A 6 -32.01 3.07 13.17
C SER A 6 -30.64 2.76 12.59
N GLU A 7 -29.58 3.29 13.20
CA GLU A 7 -28.25 2.71 13.02
C GLU A 7 -28.41 1.22 13.34
N ASN A 8 -28.26 0.35 12.33
CA ASN A 8 -28.25 -1.09 12.53
C ASN A 8 -27.03 -1.41 13.38
N THR A 9 -27.21 -1.40 14.70
CA THR A 9 -26.17 -1.79 15.64
C THR A 9 -25.82 -3.25 15.35
N LEU A 10 -24.62 -3.47 14.81
CA LEU A 10 -24.07 -4.80 14.60
C LEU A 10 -23.84 -5.43 15.98
N VAL A 11 -24.74 -6.29 16.43
CA VAL A 11 -24.66 -6.97 17.73
C VAL A 11 -23.97 -8.32 17.54
N PRO A 12 -22.79 -8.56 18.16
CA PRO A 12 -22.16 -9.87 18.12
C PRO A 12 -22.98 -10.95 18.82
N GLN A 13 -23.03 -12.14 18.24
CA GLN A 13 -23.73 -13.33 18.72
C GLN A 13 -22.83 -14.55 18.53
N ILE A 14 -22.97 -15.54 19.40
CA ILE A 14 -22.26 -16.81 19.32
C ILE A 14 -23.25 -17.96 19.30
N SER A 15 -23.06 -18.93 18.39
CA SER A 15 -23.93 -20.09 18.33
C SER A 15 -23.74 -21.03 19.54
N PRO A 16 -24.73 -21.89 19.85
CA PRO A 16 -24.56 -22.95 20.84
C PRO A 16 -23.41 -23.92 20.54
N GLU A 17 -23.07 -24.10 19.27
CA GLU A 17 -22.02 -25.03 18.83
C GLU A 17 -20.64 -24.43 19.07
N THR A 18 -20.41 -23.19 18.63
CA THR A 18 -19.13 -22.49 18.86
C THR A 18 -18.95 -22.11 20.32
N SER A 19 -20.02 -21.80 21.07
CA SER A 19 -19.89 -21.59 22.51
C SER A 19 -19.48 -22.85 23.28
N ARG A 20 -19.94 -24.03 22.84
CA ARG A 20 -19.56 -25.32 23.42
C ARG A 20 -18.16 -25.76 23.00
N ASN A 21 -17.89 -25.76 21.70
CA ASN A 21 -16.68 -26.34 21.11
C ASN A 21 -15.49 -25.36 21.11
N GLY A 22 -15.78 -24.06 21.13
CA GLY A 22 -14.79 -22.99 21.04
C GLY A 22 -14.17 -22.85 19.67
N ILE A 23 -13.10 -22.05 19.62
CA ILE A 23 -12.30 -21.88 18.41
C ILE A 23 -11.34 -23.07 18.27
N PRO A 24 -11.23 -23.69 17.07
CA PRO A 24 -10.27 -24.75 16.82
C PRO A 24 -8.83 -24.36 17.15
N GLN A 25 -8.04 -25.33 17.63
CA GLN A 25 -6.64 -25.13 18.02
C GLN A 25 -5.76 -24.64 16.86
N ARG A 26 -6.13 -24.97 15.63
CA ARG A 26 -5.42 -24.57 14.42
C ARG A 26 -6.43 -24.05 13.40
N LEU A 27 -6.20 -22.83 12.91
CA LEU A 27 -6.95 -22.28 11.79
C LEU A 27 -6.00 -21.88 10.68
N SER A 28 -6.31 -22.33 9.46
CA SER A 28 -5.65 -21.87 8.24
C SER A 28 -6.42 -20.67 7.69
N MET A 29 -5.71 -19.58 7.45
CA MET A 29 -6.29 -18.38 6.86
C MET A 29 -6.01 -18.32 5.37
N THR A 30 -7.08 -18.17 4.61
CA THR A 30 -7.06 -17.99 3.17
C THR A 30 -7.76 -16.70 2.77
N PHE A 31 -7.37 -16.18 1.62
CA PHE A 31 -8.05 -15.07 0.97
C PHE A 31 -9.09 -15.61 0.00
N GLU A 32 -10.34 -15.16 0.12
CA GLU A 32 -11.37 -15.47 -0.87
C GLU A 32 -11.47 -14.33 -1.88
N LYS A 33 -11.36 -14.68 -3.16
CA LYS A 33 -11.46 -13.72 -4.25
C LYS A 33 -12.93 -13.34 -4.48
N ARG A 34 -13.30 -12.09 -4.20
CA ARG A 34 -14.60 -11.51 -4.57
C ARG A 34 -14.41 -10.31 -5.50
N LEU A 35 -15.42 -10.05 -6.34
CA LEU A 35 -15.44 -8.90 -7.27
C LEU A 35 -15.62 -7.55 -6.56
N THR A 36 -16.01 -7.58 -5.28
CA THR A 36 -16.20 -6.39 -4.45
C THR A 36 -14.88 -5.94 -3.81
N LEU A 37 -14.67 -4.63 -3.62
CA LEU A 37 -13.48 -4.02 -2.98
C LEU A 37 -13.32 -4.35 -1.48
N GLN A 38 -14.00 -5.39 -1.03
CA GLN A 38 -14.10 -5.82 0.34
C GLN A 38 -13.08 -6.92 0.59
N THR A 39 -12.22 -6.73 1.58
CA THR A 39 -11.27 -7.77 1.97
C THR A 39 -12.05 -8.88 2.67
N HIS A 40 -11.99 -10.09 2.11
CA HIS A 40 -12.65 -11.27 2.64
C HIS A 40 -11.61 -12.34 3.00
N LEU A 41 -11.45 -12.57 4.30
CA LEU A 41 -10.56 -13.59 4.85
C LEU A 41 -11.39 -14.76 5.34
N ILE A 42 -11.02 -15.97 4.96
CA ILE A 42 -11.63 -17.21 5.45
C ILE A 42 -10.64 -17.88 6.39
N LEU A 43 -11.08 -18.18 7.60
CA LEU A 43 -10.35 -18.99 8.56
C LEU A 43 -11.04 -20.34 8.64
N SER A 44 -10.32 -21.42 8.37
CA SER A 44 -10.88 -22.78 8.37
C SER A 44 -10.01 -23.73 9.17
N ASP A 45 -10.64 -24.62 9.93
CA ASP A 45 -9.99 -25.80 10.46
C ASP A 45 -10.25 -26.99 9.51
N LEU A 46 -9.17 -27.61 9.06
CA LEU A 46 -9.20 -28.72 8.12
C LEU A 46 -9.84 -29.97 8.73
N ASN A 47 -9.84 -30.10 10.06
CA ASN A 47 -10.30 -31.30 10.75
C ASN A 47 -11.76 -31.24 11.19
N SER A 48 -12.20 -30.10 11.74
CA SER A 48 -13.57 -29.93 12.23
C SER A 48 -14.56 -29.40 11.19
N GLY A 49 -14.06 -28.81 10.08
CA GLY A 49 -14.90 -28.14 9.08
C GLY A 49 -15.43 -26.77 9.55
N PHE A 50 -15.06 -26.31 10.75
CA PHE A 50 -15.39 -24.96 11.20
C PHE A 50 -14.77 -23.93 10.26
N THR A 51 -15.60 -22.98 9.84
CA THR A 51 -15.22 -21.89 8.95
C THR A 51 -15.70 -20.58 9.53
N PHE A 52 -14.82 -19.58 9.55
CA PHE A 52 -15.10 -18.22 9.97
C PHE A 52 -14.71 -17.29 8.84
N ALA A 53 -15.40 -16.14 8.75
CA ALA A 53 -15.13 -15.14 7.74
C ALA A 53 -14.85 -13.82 8.42
N ALA A 54 -13.95 -13.05 7.83
CA ALA A 54 -13.71 -11.70 8.28
C ALA A 54 -13.76 -10.72 7.13
N HIS A 55 -14.44 -9.62 7.39
CA HIS A 55 -14.83 -8.68 6.38
C HIS A 55 -14.41 -7.26 6.77
N ALA A 56 -13.70 -6.59 5.88
CA ALA A 56 -13.42 -5.15 5.97
C ALA A 56 -14.24 -4.41 4.90
N PRO A 57 -15.36 -3.75 5.26
CA PRO A 57 -16.34 -3.20 4.31
C PRO A 57 -15.87 -1.98 3.50
N HIS A 58 -14.78 -1.31 3.88
CA HIS A 58 -14.25 -0.12 3.19
C HIS A 58 -12.74 -0.23 2.96
N SER A 59 -12.20 0.39 1.90
CA SER A 59 -10.76 0.44 1.58
C SER A 59 -10.12 1.79 1.99
N GLY A 60 -9.69 1.98 3.24
CA GLY A 60 -8.87 3.12 3.67
C GLY A 60 -8.26 2.92 5.08
N TYR A 61 -7.16 3.62 5.41
CA TYR A 61 -6.23 3.40 6.56
C TYR A 61 -6.78 3.12 7.98
N HIS A 62 -8.10 3.19 8.21
CA HIS A 62 -8.79 2.92 9.46
C HIS A 62 -10.04 2.09 9.15
N HIS A 63 -9.91 0.76 9.23
CA HIS A 63 -10.97 -0.15 8.85
C HIS A 63 -11.67 -0.72 10.08
N ASP A 64 -13.00 -0.63 10.09
CA ASP A 64 -13.82 -1.50 10.91
C ASP A 64 -13.78 -2.91 10.32
N ILE A 65 -13.74 -3.94 11.16
CA ILE A 65 -13.79 -5.34 10.73
C ILE A 65 -14.95 -6.04 11.42
N ILE A 66 -15.62 -6.88 10.65
CA ILE A 66 -16.70 -7.73 11.11
C ILE A 66 -16.24 -9.17 10.96
N PHE A 67 -16.26 -9.91 12.07
CA PHE A 67 -15.95 -11.32 12.13
C PHE A 67 -17.26 -12.11 12.17
N TYR A 68 -17.39 -13.13 11.34
CA TYR A 68 -18.59 -13.92 11.16
C TYR A 68 -18.34 -15.39 11.52
N GLU A 69 -19.35 -16.00 12.13
CA GLU A 69 -19.39 -17.42 12.47
C GLU A 69 -19.89 -18.25 11.28
N GLY A 70 -19.09 -18.26 10.21
CA GLY A 70 -19.39 -18.97 8.97
C GLY A 70 -18.60 -18.44 7.79
N PRO A 71 -18.82 -18.95 6.57
CA PRO A 71 -18.00 -18.60 5.41
C PRO A 71 -18.28 -17.22 4.83
N ASP A 72 -19.34 -16.51 5.23
CA ASP A 72 -19.66 -15.20 4.66
C ASP A 72 -20.54 -14.32 5.58
N ALA A 73 -20.89 -13.14 5.08
CA ALA A 73 -21.65 -12.11 5.80
C ALA A 73 -23.14 -12.45 6.04
N SER A 74 -23.65 -13.57 5.50
CA SER A 74 -24.99 -14.06 5.84
C SER A 74 -25.02 -14.79 7.19
N CYS A 75 -23.85 -15.14 7.73
CA CYS A 75 -23.71 -15.82 9.00
C CYS A 75 -23.76 -14.83 10.19
N PRO A 76 -24.00 -15.32 11.42
CA PRO A 76 -23.99 -14.48 12.62
C PRO A 76 -22.66 -13.74 12.81
N ILE A 77 -22.72 -12.51 13.29
CA ILE A 77 -21.54 -11.71 13.61
C ILE A 77 -20.96 -12.22 14.91
N LEU A 78 -19.74 -12.73 14.90
CA LEU A 78 -19.08 -13.26 16.09
C LEU A 78 -18.31 -12.19 16.87
N ALA A 79 -17.74 -11.19 16.19
CA ALA A 79 -17.07 -10.05 16.81
C ALA A 79 -16.99 -8.86 15.85
N THR A 80 -16.80 -7.66 16.38
CA THR A 80 -16.44 -6.50 15.55
C THR A 80 -15.21 -5.80 16.12
N ALA A 81 -14.39 -5.21 15.24
CA ALA A 81 -13.24 -4.40 15.62
C ALA A 81 -13.40 -3.02 14.99
N LYS A 82 -13.44 -1.97 15.82
CA LYS A 82 -13.56 -0.58 15.38
C LYS A 82 -12.31 0.20 15.73
N SER A 83 -11.76 0.93 14.76
CA SER A 83 -10.57 1.74 15.00
C SER A 83 -10.87 2.92 15.96
N VAL A 84 -9.92 3.24 16.84
CA VAL A 84 -10.06 4.31 17.84
C VAL A 84 -9.05 5.42 17.58
N GLY A 85 -9.57 6.57 17.15
CA GLY A 85 -8.79 7.79 16.96
C GLY A 85 -8.08 7.87 15.60
N LYS A 86 -7.85 9.09 15.13
CA LYS A 86 -7.33 9.36 13.77
C LYS A 86 -5.84 9.05 13.57
N TRP A 87 -5.09 8.82 14.65
CA TRP A 87 -3.61 8.73 14.61
C TRP A 87 -3.04 7.59 15.45
N LYS A 88 -3.88 6.89 16.21
CA LYS A 88 -3.49 5.74 17.02
C LYS A 88 -4.08 4.49 16.38
N LYS A 89 -3.30 3.41 16.35
CA LYS A 89 -3.75 2.10 15.84
C LYS A 89 -4.42 1.27 16.94
N ASP A 90 -5.23 1.93 17.77
CA ASP A 90 -5.98 1.25 18.83
C ASP A 90 -7.32 0.77 18.26
N TYR A 91 -7.83 -0.35 18.77
CA TYR A 91 -9.08 -0.97 18.30
C TYR A 91 -9.98 -1.31 19.48
N ARG A 92 -11.25 -0.92 19.37
CA ARG A 92 -12.34 -1.41 20.22
C ARG A 92 -12.88 -2.69 19.63
N ILE A 93 -12.75 -3.78 20.37
CA ILE A 93 -13.23 -5.09 19.99
C ILE A 93 -14.54 -5.35 20.74
N CYS A 94 -15.65 -5.48 20.02
CA CYS A 94 -16.92 -5.89 20.60
C CYS A 94 -17.06 -7.41 20.47
N LEU A 95 -17.18 -8.08 21.61
CA LEU A 95 -17.30 -9.53 21.75
C LEU A 95 -18.74 -9.91 22.14
N PRO A 96 -19.20 -11.12 21.80
CA PRO A 96 -20.55 -11.58 22.07
C PRO A 96 -20.68 -11.97 23.54
N SER A 97 -21.91 -12.01 24.03
CA SER A 97 -22.20 -12.53 25.37
C SER A 97 -22.44 -14.03 25.34
N PHE A 98 -22.02 -14.71 26.41
CA PHE A 98 -22.25 -16.14 26.54
C PHE A 98 -23.60 -16.44 27.19
N PRO A 99 -24.27 -17.54 26.82
CA PRO A 99 -25.50 -17.96 27.49
C PRO A 99 -25.30 -18.09 29.01
N GLY A 100 -25.99 -17.26 29.79
CA GLY A 100 -25.87 -17.22 31.26
C GLY A 100 -25.11 -16.02 31.83
N GLU A 101 -24.49 -15.19 30.99
CA GLU A 101 -23.91 -13.90 31.41
C GLU A 101 -24.97 -12.78 31.34
N THR A 102 -24.93 -11.82 32.28
CA THR A 102 -25.94 -10.74 32.40
C THR A 102 -25.66 -9.50 31.55
N LEU A 103 -24.54 -9.47 30.82
CA LEU A 103 -24.17 -8.35 29.96
C LEU A 103 -24.52 -8.70 28.51
N ASP A 104 -25.06 -7.75 27.73
CA ASP A 104 -25.53 -8.00 26.35
C ASP A 104 -24.40 -7.97 25.29
N ALA A 105 -23.26 -7.36 25.59
CA ALA A 105 -22.01 -7.44 24.83
C ALA A 105 -20.84 -6.91 25.66
N ARG A 106 -19.61 -7.35 25.37
CA ARG A 106 -18.39 -6.88 26.07
C ARG A 106 -17.48 -6.12 25.10
N GLU A 107 -17.07 -4.91 25.49
CA GLU A 107 -16.12 -4.10 24.71
C GLU A 107 -14.72 -4.20 25.35
N GLU A 108 -13.74 -4.64 24.56
CA GLU A 108 -12.34 -4.75 24.93
C GLU A 108 -11.47 -3.82 24.09
N LEU A 109 -10.34 -3.38 24.64
CA LEU A 109 -9.44 -2.45 23.96
C LEU A 109 -8.11 -3.11 23.59
N LEU A 110 -7.86 -3.27 22.30
CA LEU A 110 -6.57 -3.66 21.76
C LEU A 110 -5.73 -2.40 21.51
N ARG A 111 -4.63 -2.25 22.23
CA ARG A 111 -3.77 -1.06 22.14
C ARG A 111 -2.53 -1.33 21.33
N CYS A 112 -2.16 -0.38 20.49
CA CYS A 112 -0.91 -0.41 19.75
C CYS A 112 0.18 0.37 20.49
N CYS A 113 1.22 -0.33 20.92
CA CYS A 113 2.44 0.29 21.43
C CYS A 113 3.42 0.51 20.28
N THR A 114 3.50 1.75 19.79
CA THR A 114 4.49 2.14 18.78
C THR A 114 5.64 2.90 19.44
N ALA A 115 6.78 2.25 19.66
CA ALA A 115 8.02 2.94 20.07
C ALA A 115 8.82 3.44 18.85
N ASN A 116 8.70 2.75 17.71
CA ASN A 116 9.19 3.14 16.38
C ASN A 116 8.50 2.27 15.30
N SER A 117 8.54 2.69 14.02
CA SER A 117 7.93 1.96 12.89
C SER A 117 8.55 0.58 12.57
N LYS A 118 9.57 0.16 13.31
CA LYS A 118 10.29 -1.11 13.08
C LYS A 118 9.94 -2.21 14.07
N ARG A 119 9.26 -1.90 15.17
CA ARG A 119 8.85 -2.88 16.20
C ARG A 119 7.48 -2.50 16.73
N GLU A 120 6.48 -2.98 16.02
CA GLU A 120 5.08 -2.81 16.38
C GLU A 120 4.67 -3.92 17.35
N THR A 121 3.95 -3.55 18.41
CA THR A 121 3.45 -4.45 19.44
C THR A 121 2.00 -4.10 19.75
N TYR A 122 1.17 -5.11 19.95
CA TYR A 122 -0.23 -4.92 20.38
C TYR A 122 -0.44 -5.59 21.70
N TRP A 123 -1.24 -4.99 22.57
CA TRP A 123 -1.57 -5.62 23.83
C TRP A 123 -3.02 -5.38 24.22
N PHE A 124 -3.55 -6.32 24.98
CA PHE A 124 -4.86 -6.21 25.63
C PHE A 124 -4.77 -6.82 27.02
N GLY A 125 -5.69 -6.40 27.89
CA GLY A 125 -5.89 -7.02 29.20
C GLY A 125 -7.18 -7.82 29.16
N MET A 126 -7.19 -9.04 29.67
CA MET A 126 -8.42 -9.82 29.77
C MET A 126 -8.46 -10.62 31.05
N GLN A 127 -9.67 -10.84 31.57
CA GLN A 127 -9.87 -11.75 32.70
C GLN A 127 -9.76 -13.20 32.21
N VAL A 128 -8.91 -13.96 32.88
CA VAL A 128 -8.72 -15.41 32.69
C VAL A 128 -9.33 -16.10 33.93
N GLY A 129 -9.91 -17.30 33.80
CA GLY A 129 -10.50 -18.05 34.92
C GLY A 129 -11.80 -17.50 35.55
N GLU A 130 -12.34 -18.22 36.56
CA GLU A 130 -13.46 -17.77 37.41
C GLU A 130 -12.92 -16.99 38.63
N GLY A 131 -13.18 -15.69 38.70
CA GLY A 131 -12.81 -14.86 39.86
C GLY A 131 -11.36 -14.36 39.91
N GLN A 132 -10.59 -14.56 38.83
CA GLN A 132 -9.16 -14.22 38.75
C GLN A 132 -8.89 -12.78 38.26
N SER A 133 -7.65 -12.31 38.46
CA SER A 133 -7.15 -10.99 38.08
C SER A 133 -7.09 -10.79 36.56
N VAL A 134 -7.18 -9.54 36.11
CA VAL A 134 -6.93 -9.19 34.70
C VAL A 134 -5.47 -9.46 34.35
N GLU A 135 -5.25 -10.30 33.35
CA GLU A 135 -3.92 -10.61 32.84
C GLU A 135 -3.63 -9.82 31.57
N ARG A 136 -2.35 -9.60 31.29
CA ARG A 136 -1.90 -8.83 30.12
C ARG A 136 -1.31 -9.75 29.07
N PHE A 137 -1.75 -9.56 27.84
CA PHE A 137 -1.29 -10.30 26.67
C PHE A 137 -0.66 -9.35 25.66
N GLU A 138 0.43 -9.77 25.02
CA GLU A 138 1.15 -8.96 24.05
C GLU A 138 1.51 -9.74 22.77
N TRP A 139 1.04 -9.25 21.64
CA TRP A 139 1.47 -9.68 20.31
C TRP A 139 2.81 -9.04 19.96
N ARG A 140 3.79 -9.91 19.67
CA ARG A 140 5.16 -9.54 19.30
C ARG A 140 5.55 -10.21 17.99
N GLN A 141 6.27 -9.48 17.14
CA GLN A 141 6.90 -10.07 15.96
C GLN A 141 7.93 -11.11 16.38
N THR A 142 7.97 -12.25 15.68
CA THR A 142 8.95 -13.30 15.93
C THR A 142 9.50 -13.90 14.63
N ARG A 143 10.74 -14.40 14.74
CA ARG A 143 11.41 -15.28 13.78
C ARG A 143 12.02 -16.49 14.50
N GLY A 144 11.55 -16.75 15.74
CA GLY A 144 12.09 -17.76 16.63
C GLY A 144 11.60 -19.17 16.31
N SER A 145 12.01 -20.11 17.15
CA SER A 145 11.72 -21.54 17.00
C SER A 145 10.22 -21.84 16.90
N GLU A 146 9.39 -21.01 17.55
CA GLU A 146 7.93 -21.10 17.57
C GLU A 146 7.27 -20.95 16.20
N VAL A 147 7.88 -20.22 15.26
CA VAL A 147 7.37 -20.11 13.87
C VAL A 147 8.13 -21.01 12.91
N THR A 148 9.39 -21.34 13.19
CA THR A 148 10.15 -22.27 12.33
C THR A 148 9.68 -23.72 12.47
N SER A 149 9.18 -24.13 13.64
CA SER A 149 8.62 -25.47 13.87
C SER A 149 7.41 -25.77 12.97
N ILE A 150 6.74 -24.72 12.52
CA ILE A 150 5.59 -24.74 11.60
C ILE A 150 5.97 -24.30 10.18
N SER A 151 7.25 -24.43 9.83
CA SER A 151 7.82 -24.13 8.50
C SER A 151 7.64 -22.67 8.03
N ALA A 152 7.50 -21.72 8.97
CA ALA A 152 7.42 -20.28 8.69
C ALA A 152 8.73 -19.55 9.05
N ASN A 153 9.13 -18.56 8.25
CA ASN A 153 10.38 -17.80 8.47
C ASN A 153 10.18 -16.57 9.36
N ALA A 154 8.93 -16.18 9.58
CA ALA A 154 8.53 -15.05 10.39
C ALA A 154 7.05 -15.18 10.76
N GLY A 155 6.66 -14.52 11.83
CA GLY A 155 5.28 -14.48 12.27
C GLY A 155 5.10 -13.59 13.48
N TRP A 156 4.07 -13.88 14.25
CA TRP A 156 3.79 -13.22 15.52
C TRP A 156 3.58 -14.26 16.61
N LYS A 157 3.94 -13.90 17.83
CA LYS A 157 3.63 -14.68 19.03
C LYS A 157 2.83 -13.82 19.99
N LEU A 158 1.86 -14.44 20.65
CA LEU A 158 1.13 -13.87 21.76
C LEU A 158 1.79 -14.34 23.05
N VAL A 159 2.21 -13.38 23.86
CA VAL A 159 2.90 -13.64 25.12
C VAL A 159 1.96 -13.25 26.27
N ARG A 160 1.70 -14.18 27.18
CA ARG A 160 1.06 -13.94 28.48
C ARG A 160 2.11 -13.40 29.45
N LEU A 161 1.87 -12.22 30.00
CA LEU A 161 2.77 -11.57 30.96
C LEU A 161 2.30 -11.88 32.39
N ALA A 162 3.20 -12.41 33.23
CA ALA A 162 2.86 -12.81 34.59
C ALA A 162 2.37 -11.61 35.44
N VAL A 163 1.31 -11.84 36.21
CA VAL A 163 0.78 -10.87 37.17
C VAL A 163 1.70 -10.84 38.40
N GLY A 164 2.44 -9.75 38.62
CA GLY A 164 3.12 -9.53 39.90
C GLY A 164 4.58 -9.09 39.89
N SER A 165 5.07 -8.33 38.90
CA SER A 165 6.29 -7.52 39.13
C SER A 165 5.88 -6.09 39.49
N PRO A 166 5.97 -5.66 40.78
CA PRO A 166 5.43 -4.37 41.24
C PRO A 166 6.24 -3.14 40.79
N ASP A 167 7.31 -3.30 40.01
CA ASP A 167 8.33 -2.26 39.82
C ASP A 167 8.30 -1.50 38.49
N LEU A 168 7.21 -1.54 37.72
CA LEU A 168 7.12 -0.80 36.45
C LEU A 168 5.98 0.23 36.42
N ALA A 169 5.81 0.94 37.55
CA ALA A 169 5.12 2.24 37.59
C ALA A 169 6.07 3.42 37.27
N GLN A 170 7.23 3.17 36.68
CA GLN A 170 8.17 4.23 36.30
C GLN A 170 8.54 4.13 34.82
N ASP A 171 8.31 5.25 34.14
CA ASP A 171 8.60 5.46 32.73
C ASP A 171 10.01 5.00 32.31
N ASN A 172 10.07 4.49 31.08
CA ASN A 172 11.20 4.48 30.15
C ASN A 172 12.15 3.26 30.08
N ILE A 173 12.15 2.67 28.87
CA ILE A 173 13.33 2.15 28.15
C ILE A 173 13.97 0.92 28.80
N THR A 174 13.28 -0.21 28.80
CA THR A 174 13.95 -1.50 28.62
C THR A 174 13.10 -2.36 27.70
N GLN A 175 13.67 -2.62 26.52
CA GLN A 175 13.04 -3.35 25.42
C GLN A 175 12.71 -4.77 25.86
N GLY A 176 11.48 -5.19 25.56
CA GLY A 176 11.02 -6.56 25.71
C GLY A 176 12.02 -7.56 25.15
N SER A 177 12.58 -8.35 26.07
CA SER A 177 13.38 -9.51 25.74
C SER A 177 12.45 -10.63 25.29
N THR A 178 12.97 -11.57 24.52
CA THR A 178 12.25 -12.79 24.10
C THR A 178 11.92 -13.75 25.26
N SER A 179 12.34 -13.41 26.49
CA SER A 179 12.30 -14.25 27.70
C SER A 179 11.16 -13.99 28.68
N ASP A 180 10.37 -12.92 28.51
CA ASP A 180 9.62 -12.34 29.64
C ASP A 180 8.14 -12.81 29.73
N GLY A 181 7.82 -14.02 29.31
CA GLY A 181 6.47 -14.57 29.45
C GLY A 181 6.21 -15.86 28.67
N GLU A 182 5.05 -16.44 28.92
CA GLU A 182 4.59 -17.69 28.29
C GLU A 182 4.03 -17.41 26.89
N VAL A 183 4.46 -18.17 25.87
CA VAL A 183 3.87 -18.07 24.53
C VAL A 183 2.60 -18.89 24.49
N VAL A 184 1.47 -18.22 24.27
CA VAL A 184 0.14 -18.82 24.30
C VAL A 184 -0.42 -19.02 22.88
N ALA A 185 -0.17 -18.12 21.95
CA ALA A 185 -0.58 -18.30 20.55
C ALA A 185 0.52 -17.91 19.57
N VAL A 186 0.50 -18.50 18.39
CA VAL A 186 1.45 -18.20 17.31
C VAL A 186 0.69 -18.01 16.01
N TRP A 187 1.01 -16.92 15.30
CA TRP A 187 0.62 -16.69 13.93
C TRP A 187 1.84 -16.91 13.03
N ALA A 188 1.82 -17.98 12.23
CA ALA A 188 2.84 -18.23 11.22
C ALA A 188 2.42 -17.62 9.89
N ARG A 189 3.35 -16.86 9.28
CA ARG A 189 3.20 -16.45 7.90
C ARG A 189 3.44 -17.65 6.99
N ASP A 190 2.55 -17.85 6.03
CA ASP A 190 2.77 -18.88 5.02
C ASP A 190 3.99 -18.51 4.16
N ASN A 191 4.90 -19.47 4.01
CA ASN A 191 6.11 -19.34 3.19
C ASN A 191 5.90 -19.86 1.75
N SER A 192 4.72 -20.43 1.45
CA SER A 192 4.44 -20.96 0.12
C SER A 192 4.21 -19.81 -0.85
N TRP A 193 4.39 -20.08 -2.14
CA TRP A 193 4.12 -19.12 -3.21
C TRP A 193 2.60 -19.04 -3.53
N SER A 194 1.74 -19.62 -2.68
CA SER A 194 0.29 -19.56 -2.84
C SER A 194 -0.19 -18.13 -2.62
N PRO A 195 -0.89 -17.53 -3.59
CA PRO A 195 -1.48 -16.20 -3.38
C PRO A 195 -2.66 -16.27 -2.42
N TYR A 196 -3.30 -17.42 -2.25
CA TYR A 196 -4.54 -17.54 -1.46
C TYR A 196 -4.28 -17.91 -0.01
N LYS A 197 -3.16 -18.54 0.30
CA LYS A 197 -2.84 -18.94 1.67
C LYS A 197 -2.02 -17.84 2.34
N ILE A 198 -2.50 -17.32 3.46
CA ILE A 198 -1.89 -16.16 4.13
C ILE A 198 -1.00 -16.62 5.29
N GLY A 199 -1.46 -17.62 6.03
CA GLY A 199 -0.81 -18.09 7.23
C GLY A 199 -1.72 -18.99 8.04
N GLU A 200 -1.22 -19.39 9.19
CA GLU A 200 -1.92 -20.27 10.12
C GLU A 200 -1.78 -19.70 11.54
N ILE A 201 -2.86 -19.75 12.30
CA ILE A 201 -2.84 -19.46 13.74
C ILE A 201 -2.86 -20.79 14.51
N PHE A 202 -2.07 -20.85 15.56
CA PHE A 202 -1.93 -21.99 16.44
C PHE A 202 -2.10 -21.55 17.89
N PHE A 203 -2.95 -22.25 18.62
CA PHE A 203 -3.05 -22.15 20.07
C PHE A 203 -2.16 -23.22 20.71
N MET A 204 -1.27 -22.81 21.60
CA MET A 204 -0.36 -23.72 22.30
C MET A 204 -1.13 -24.61 23.28
N GLU A 205 -0.70 -25.86 23.46
CA GLU A 205 -1.44 -26.93 24.15
C GLU A 205 -1.85 -26.61 25.60
N GLY A 206 -1.14 -25.71 26.29
CA GLY A 206 -1.52 -25.24 27.63
C GLY A 206 -2.92 -24.59 27.68
N ILE A 207 -3.39 -24.02 26.57
CA ILE A 207 -4.70 -23.36 26.44
C ILE A 207 -5.85 -24.36 26.36
N VAL A 208 -5.59 -25.57 25.85
CA VAL A 208 -6.62 -26.60 25.61
C VAL A 208 -7.20 -27.14 26.93
N THR A 209 -6.60 -26.78 28.07
CA THR A 209 -7.02 -27.19 29.42
C THR A 209 -8.22 -26.40 29.97
N GLY A 210 -8.80 -25.46 29.21
CA GLY A 210 -9.97 -24.68 29.64
C GLY A 210 -9.64 -23.53 30.60
N GLU A 211 -8.36 -23.23 30.78
CA GLU A 211 -7.88 -22.10 31.59
C GLU A 211 -8.36 -20.74 31.03
N PHE A 212 -8.35 -20.60 29.71
CA PHE A 212 -8.79 -19.39 29.02
C PHE A 212 -10.25 -19.51 28.59
N ARG A 213 -11.07 -18.53 28.97
CA ARG A 213 -12.48 -18.47 28.56
C ARG A 213 -12.59 -18.29 27.04
N ARG A 214 -13.69 -18.75 26.45
CA ARG A 214 -13.99 -18.63 25.01
C ARG A 214 -13.91 -17.20 24.45
N LEU A 215 -14.20 -16.19 25.27
CA LEU A 215 -14.01 -14.77 24.91
C LEU A 215 -12.55 -14.44 24.56
N TRP A 216 -11.60 -15.12 25.21
CA TRP A 216 -10.17 -14.90 24.98
C TRP A 216 -9.79 -15.42 23.61
N GLU A 217 -10.27 -16.59 23.23
CA GLU A 217 -10.06 -17.17 21.90
C GLU A 217 -10.56 -16.20 20.81
N LEU A 218 -11.74 -15.60 21.00
CA LEU A 218 -12.28 -14.59 20.09
C LEU A 218 -11.45 -13.30 20.06
N MET A 219 -10.95 -12.86 21.21
CA MET A 219 -10.04 -11.70 21.31
C MET A 219 -8.69 -11.97 20.64
N VAL A 220 -8.26 -13.23 20.55
CA VAL A 220 -7.02 -13.63 19.87
C VAL A 220 -7.23 -13.70 18.36
N VAL A 221 -8.35 -14.27 17.88
CA VAL A 221 -8.60 -14.44 16.44
C VAL A 221 -9.18 -13.20 15.76
N GLY A 222 -10.13 -12.51 16.40
CA GLY A 222 -10.82 -11.35 15.83
C GLY A 222 -9.84 -10.28 15.32
N PRO A 223 -8.82 -9.88 16.10
CA PRO A 223 -7.82 -8.93 15.65
C PRO A 223 -6.90 -9.44 14.54
N HIS A 224 -6.71 -10.74 14.37
CA HIS A 224 -5.85 -11.30 13.31
C HIS A 224 -6.46 -11.20 11.92
N SER A 225 -7.76 -10.97 11.84
CA SER A 225 -8.46 -10.68 10.60
C SER A 225 -8.50 -9.21 10.18
N THR A 226 -7.89 -8.34 10.98
CA THR A 226 -7.77 -6.92 10.66
C THR A 226 -6.61 -6.67 9.66
N PRO A 227 -6.62 -5.60 8.85
CA PRO A 227 -5.43 -5.09 8.16
C PRO A 227 -4.53 -4.30 9.14
N ILE A 228 -4.47 -4.69 10.41
CA ILE A 228 -3.57 -4.10 11.42
C ILE A 228 -2.11 -4.43 11.14
N TYR A 229 -1.84 -5.46 10.35
CA TYR A 229 -0.49 -5.82 9.98
C TYR A 229 0.10 -4.80 9.00
N PRO A 230 1.34 -4.32 9.21
CA PRO A 230 2.13 -3.83 8.12
C PRO A 230 2.45 -5.06 7.26
N GLN A 231 1.52 -5.36 6.35
CA GLN A 231 1.82 -6.03 5.10
C GLN A 231 2.02 -4.91 4.08
N PRO A 232 3.14 -4.16 4.04
CA PRO A 232 3.52 -3.58 2.78
C PRO A 232 3.55 -4.73 1.78
N LYS A 233 4.29 -5.82 2.03
CA LYS A 233 4.51 -6.80 0.96
C LYS A 233 3.35 -7.74 0.58
N LEU A 234 2.40 -8.09 1.47
CA LEU A 234 1.30 -9.00 1.08
C LEU A 234 -0.02 -8.27 0.76
N GLN A 235 -0.26 -7.07 1.31
CA GLN A 235 -1.34 -6.21 0.84
C GLN A 235 -0.98 -5.66 -0.54
N ILE A 236 0.31 -5.35 -0.78
CA ILE A 236 0.86 -5.07 -2.12
C ILE A 236 0.71 -6.30 -3.02
N CYS A 237 1.16 -7.52 -2.66
CA CYS A 237 0.99 -8.68 -3.56
C CYS A 237 -0.47 -9.11 -3.83
N LEU A 238 -1.45 -8.82 -2.97
CA LEU A 238 -2.86 -9.22 -3.14
C LEU A 238 -3.78 -8.14 -3.71
N HIS A 239 -3.56 -6.84 -3.42
CA HIS A 239 -4.14 -5.77 -4.24
C HIS A 239 -3.68 -5.93 -5.70
N HIS A 240 -2.42 -6.34 -5.92
CA HIS A 240 -1.84 -6.63 -7.23
C HIS A 240 -2.47 -7.80 -7.99
N ARG A 241 -3.27 -8.69 -7.36
CA ARG A 241 -3.82 -9.89 -8.04
C ARG A 241 -5.33 -10.07 -7.99
N ALA A 242 -6.04 -9.46 -7.03
CA ALA A 242 -7.51 -9.36 -7.08
C ALA A 242 -7.96 -8.32 -8.13
N LEU A 243 -7.21 -7.22 -8.30
CA LEU A 243 -7.43 -6.23 -9.36
C LEU A 243 -7.00 -6.73 -10.75
N ALA A 244 -6.27 -7.84 -10.83
CA ALA A 244 -5.80 -8.42 -12.09
C ALA A 244 -6.88 -9.19 -12.90
N THR A 245 -8.16 -9.13 -12.51
CA THR A 245 -9.24 -9.78 -13.29
C THR A 245 -10.50 -8.93 -13.48
N GLY A 246 -10.44 -7.65 -13.15
CA GLY A 246 -11.38 -6.63 -13.63
C GLY A 246 -10.66 -5.70 -14.61
N ALA A 247 -10.25 -6.24 -15.76
CA ALA A 247 -9.66 -5.52 -16.89
C ALA A 247 -8.30 -4.79 -16.71
N VAL A 248 -7.48 -5.14 -15.71
CA VAL A 248 -6.03 -4.82 -15.75
C VAL A 248 -5.24 -6.12 -15.80
N GLN A 249 -4.51 -6.37 -16.89
CA GLN A 249 -3.73 -7.59 -17.07
C GLN A 249 -2.58 -7.71 -16.05
N ALA A 250 -2.29 -8.94 -15.64
CA ALA A 250 -1.25 -9.29 -14.67
C ALA A 250 0.11 -8.67 -15.01
N PHE A 251 0.84 -8.21 -13.99
CA PHE A 251 2.27 -7.88 -14.10
C PHE A 251 3.02 -9.02 -14.80
N GLN A 252 3.56 -8.72 -15.98
CA GLN A 252 4.26 -9.71 -16.79
C GLN A 252 5.60 -10.05 -16.11
N LYS A 253 5.86 -11.33 -15.87
CA LYS A 253 7.18 -11.83 -15.40
C LYS A 253 8.29 -11.72 -16.47
N ASN A 254 7.96 -11.17 -17.64
CA ASN A 254 8.82 -11.05 -18.82
C ASN A 254 8.77 -9.62 -19.36
N GLY A 255 8.87 -8.61 -18.49
CA GLY A 255 8.70 -7.22 -18.89
C GLY A 255 9.70 -6.78 -19.95
N LEU A 256 10.93 -7.34 -19.92
CA LEU A 256 11.94 -7.11 -20.95
C LEU A 256 11.50 -7.60 -22.33
N GLN A 257 10.92 -8.80 -22.41
CA GLN A 257 10.47 -9.39 -23.69
C GLN A 257 9.30 -8.60 -24.29
N VAL A 258 8.38 -8.12 -23.44
CA VAL A 258 7.28 -7.25 -23.88
C VAL A 258 7.83 -5.96 -24.47
N LEU A 259 8.78 -5.32 -23.77
CA LEU A 259 9.49 -4.13 -24.25
C LEU A 259 10.17 -4.36 -25.61
N GLN A 260 10.91 -5.45 -25.75
CA GLN A 260 11.63 -5.78 -26.97
C GLN A 260 10.67 -6.04 -28.15
N ARG A 261 9.57 -6.76 -27.92
CA ARG A 261 8.53 -6.99 -28.92
C ARG A 261 7.87 -5.67 -29.36
N ALA A 262 7.51 -4.84 -28.40
CA ALA A 262 6.84 -3.55 -28.64
C ALA A 262 7.69 -2.57 -29.47
N LEU A 263 9.01 -2.63 -29.27
CA LEU A 263 9.98 -1.76 -29.93
C LEU A 263 10.53 -2.35 -31.24
N GLY A 264 9.94 -3.44 -31.74
CA GLY A 264 10.34 -4.07 -33.00
C GLY A 264 11.71 -4.73 -32.95
N LEU A 265 12.20 -5.10 -31.77
CA LEU A 265 13.43 -5.90 -31.58
C LEU A 265 13.15 -7.41 -31.66
N SER A 266 11.89 -7.81 -31.76
CA SER A 266 11.47 -9.19 -31.97
C SER A 266 10.30 -9.22 -32.94
N GLU A 267 10.18 -10.30 -33.70
CA GLU A 267 9.07 -10.48 -34.64
C GLU A 267 7.73 -10.40 -33.89
N SER A 268 6.82 -9.60 -34.44
CA SER A 268 5.50 -9.37 -33.87
C SER A 268 4.52 -9.04 -34.97
N ASN A 269 3.40 -9.75 -35.00
CA ASN A 269 2.25 -9.44 -35.86
C ASN A 269 1.28 -8.45 -35.17
N GLN A 270 1.62 -7.97 -33.98
CA GLN A 270 0.79 -7.03 -33.22
C GLN A 270 0.91 -5.61 -33.80
N PRO A 271 -0.18 -4.82 -33.78
CA PRO A 271 -0.11 -3.42 -34.19
C PRO A 271 0.84 -2.63 -33.28
N SER A 272 1.57 -1.67 -33.87
CA SER A 272 2.57 -0.87 -33.16
C SER A 272 1.94 -0.15 -31.96
N PRO A 273 2.37 -0.43 -30.71
CA PRO A 273 1.78 0.17 -29.52
C PRO A 273 2.17 1.64 -29.37
N ILE A 274 1.43 2.39 -28.56
CA ILE A 274 1.92 3.64 -27.97
C ILE A 274 2.45 3.34 -26.58
N MET A 275 3.59 3.91 -26.21
CA MET A 275 4.09 3.81 -24.85
C MET A 275 3.74 5.11 -24.11
N VAL A 276 3.16 4.97 -22.92
CA VAL A 276 2.75 6.11 -22.09
C VAL A 276 3.36 5.88 -20.71
N ALA A 277 4.19 6.80 -20.24
CA ALA A 277 4.66 6.81 -18.86
C ALA A 277 3.87 7.85 -18.07
N ILE A 278 3.39 7.45 -16.90
CA ILE A 278 2.65 8.34 -15.99
C ILE A 278 3.32 8.30 -14.63
N ASP A 279 3.54 9.48 -14.06
CA ASP A 279 4.05 9.64 -12.70
C ASP A 279 3.25 10.72 -11.96
N PHE A 280 3.26 10.66 -10.63
CA PHE A 280 2.52 11.58 -9.78
C PHE A 280 3.37 12.10 -8.64
N GLU A 281 3.25 13.40 -8.35
CA GLU A 281 3.81 14.00 -7.15
C GLU A 281 2.74 14.40 -6.14
N GLN A 282 3.10 14.35 -4.85
CA GLN A 282 2.16 14.53 -3.73
C GLN A 282 1.01 13.53 -3.72
N THR A 283 1.30 12.26 -3.98
CA THR A 283 0.28 11.20 -4.11
C THR A 283 -0.62 11.02 -2.91
N LYS A 284 -0.21 11.45 -1.71
CA LYS A 284 -1.10 11.49 -0.53
C LYS A 284 -2.32 12.37 -0.74
N ASN A 285 -2.15 13.53 -1.39
CA ASN A 285 -3.23 14.46 -1.70
C ASN A 285 -4.16 13.87 -2.77
N LEU A 286 -3.61 13.14 -3.74
CA LEU A 286 -4.40 12.43 -4.74
C LEU A 286 -5.21 11.29 -4.10
N LYS A 287 -4.56 10.46 -3.29
CA LYS A 287 -5.16 9.30 -2.61
C LYS A 287 -6.22 9.70 -1.58
N ASN A 288 -6.08 10.87 -0.94
CA ASN A 288 -7.06 11.40 -0.01
C ASN A 288 -8.12 12.30 -0.68
N ARG A 289 -8.21 12.32 -2.02
CA ARG A 289 -9.18 13.14 -2.78
C ARG A 289 -9.12 14.63 -2.41
N PHE A 290 -7.90 15.13 -2.21
CA PHE A 290 -7.60 16.53 -1.92
C PHE A 290 -8.22 17.09 -0.64
N LEU A 291 -8.56 16.23 0.33
CA LEU A 291 -9.20 16.65 1.59
C LEU A 291 -8.34 17.65 2.41
N GLU A 292 -7.02 17.57 2.28
CA GLU A 292 -6.08 18.40 3.06
C GLU A 292 -5.38 19.49 2.22
N SER A 293 -5.10 19.21 0.95
CA SER A 293 -4.45 20.13 0.03
C SER A 293 -4.74 19.73 -1.41
N HIS A 294 -4.82 20.74 -2.29
CA HIS A 294 -4.90 20.56 -3.73
C HIS A 294 -3.51 20.46 -4.39
N ASP A 295 -2.41 20.59 -3.66
CA ASP A 295 -1.05 20.52 -4.23
C ASP A 295 -0.77 19.13 -4.80
N SER A 296 -0.65 19.00 -6.12
CA SER A 296 -0.28 17.74 -6.77
C SER A 296 0.28 17.97 -8.18
N GLN A 297 0.99 16.98 -8.73
CA GLN A 297 1.37 16.99 -10.15
C GLN A 297 1.02 15.66 -10.80
N LEU A 298 0.72 15.72 -12.09
CA LEU A 298 0.58 14.60 -13.00
C LEU A 298 1.55 14.81 -14.16
N GLY A 299 2.47 13.87 -14.34
CA GLY A 299 3.37 13.82 -15.47
C GLY A 299 2.92 12.78 -16.46
N ILE A 300 2.93 13.12 -17.75
CA ILE A 300 2.63 12.19 -18.83
C ILE A 300 3.73 12.29 -19.87
N ALA A 301 4.39 11.19 -20.20
CA ALA A 301 5.34 11.12 -21.30
C ALA A 301 4.89 10.05 -22.31
N THR A 302 4.87 10.41 -23.59
CA THR A 302 4.30 9.55 -24.63
C THR A 302 5.32 9.31 -25.74
N PHE A 303 5.44 8.07 -26.17
CA PHE A 303 6.31 7.64 -27.26
C PHE A 303 5.56 6.75 -28.25
N ASN A 304 5.47 7.19 -29.50
CA ASN A 304 4.80 6.44 -30.56
C ASN A 304 5.78 5.52 -31.28
N THR A 305 5.68 4.20 -31.08
CA THR A 305 6.63 3.24 -31.67
C THR A 305 6.63 3.21 -33.21
N LYS A 306 5.59 3.72 -33.88
CA LYS A 306 5.54 3.83 -35.35
C LYS A 306 6.68 4.68 -35.92
N VAL A 307 7.21 5.63 -35.12
CA VAL A 307 8.33 6.46 -35.56
C VAL A 307 9.55 5.61 -35.89
N LEU A 308 9.73 4.44 -35.25
CA LEU A 308 10.87 3.55 -35.49
C LEU A 308 10.95 3.04 -36.93
N SER A 309 9.83 2.98 -37.65
CA SER A 309 9.74 2.53 -39.05
C SER A 309 9.84 3.68 -40.06
N GLN A 310 9.80 4.94 -39.62
CA GLN A 310 9.82 6.11 -40.50
C GLN A 310 11.26 6.62 -40.73
N PRO A 311 11.59 7.22 -41.88
CA PRO A 311 12.86 7.92 -42.07
C PRO A 311 13.08 8.97 -40.96
N LEU A 312 14.33 9.20 -40.56
CA LEU A 312 14.64 10.21 -39.56
C LEU A 312 14.49 11.59 -40.19
N GLU A 313 13.34 12.24 -40.02
CA GLU A 313 13.22 13.68 -40.26
C GLU A 313 13.81 14.47 -39.07
N ASP A 314 14.17 15.73 -39.31
CA ASP A 314 15.01 16.55 -38.42
C ASP A 314 14.58 16.53 -36.93
N ALA A 315 15.57 16.19 -36.09
CA ALA A 315 15.80 16.54 -34.68
C ALA A 315 14.64 16.95 -33.74
N GLN A 316 13.42 16.46 -33.91
CA GLN A 316 12.35 16.65 -32.92
C GLN A 316 12.47 15.64 -31.77
N ASP A 317 12.15 16.08 -30.55
CA ASP A 317 12.00 15.17 -29.43
C ASP A 317 10.84 14.21 -29.73
N LEU A 318 11.16 12.94 -29.97
CA LEU A 318 10.18 11.91 -30.29
C LEU A 318 9.38 11.47 -29.06
N ILE A 319 9.78 11.91 -27.86
CA ILE A 319 9.02 11.76 -26.63
C ILE A 319 8.32 13.09 -26.33
N THR A 320 7.00 13.10 -26.41
CA THR A 320 6.22 14.26 -25.94
C THR A 320 6.03 14.16 -24.44
N THR A 321 6.18 15.25 -23.71
CA THR A 321 6.00 15.24 -22.25
C THR A 321 5.17 16.43 -21.80
N GLU A 322 4.18 16.14 -20.96
CA GLU A 322 3.27 17.10 -20.38
C GLU A 322 3.38 17.03 -18.86
N ASN A 323 3.36 18.20 -18.21
CA ASN A 323 3.36 18.30 -16.75
C ASN A 323 2.17 19.14 -16.31
N TYR A 324 1.25 18.51 -15.60
CA TYR A 324 0.02 19.13 -15.09
C TYR A 324 0.16 19.38 -13.60
N ILE A 325 -0.20 20.60 -13.15
CA ILE A 325 -0.03 21.01 -11.75
C ILE A 325 -1.36 21.50 -11.18
N THR A 326 -1.68 21.06 -9.96
CA THR A 326 -2.80 21.56 -9.17
C THR A 326 -2.29 22.12 -7.84
N GLY A 327 -3.01 23.06 -7.24
CA GLY A 327 -2.75 23.50 -5.87
C GLY A 327 -2.55 24.99 -5.69
N SER A 328 -1.77 25.34 -4.66
CA SER A 328 -1.44 26.71 -4.30
C SER A 328 -0.50 27.36 -5.31
N GLU A 329 -0.59 28.68 -5.47
CA GLU A 329 0.30 29.46 -6.36
C GLU A 329 1.78 29.21 -6.05
N SER A 330 2.15 29.15 -4.77
CA SER A 330 3.53 28.85 -4.36
C SER A 330 4.00 27.45 -4.72
N TYR A 331 3.08 26.49 -4.77
CA TYR A 331 3.40 25.13 -5.20
C TYR A 331 3.54 25.07 -6.73
N ILE A 332 2.63 25.73 -7.45
CA ILE A 332 2.64 25.85 -8.91
C ILE A 332 3.96 26.46 -9.38
N GLU A 333 4.35 27.63 -8.88
CA GLU A 333 5.61 28.30 -9.25
C GLU A 333 6.81 27.36 -9.07
N LYS A 334 6.93 26.74 -7.89
CA LYS A 334 8.03 25.83 -7.58
C LYS A 334 8.03 24.57 -8.43
N ALA A 335 6.86 24.02 -8.75
CA ALA A 335 6.72 22.82 -9.57
C ALA A 335 7.02 23.12 -11.05
N SER A 336 6.52 24.24 -11.57
CA SER A 336 6.80 24.73 -12.93
C SER A 336 8.29 24.95 -13.15
N ASP A 337 8.98 25.60 -12.22
CA ASP A 337 10.43 25.84 -12.28
C ASP A 337 11.27 24.55 -12.38
N ARG A 338 10.71 23.40 -11.98
CA ARG A 338 11.43 22.12 -12.00
C ARG A 338 11.27 21.36 -13.29
N PHE A 339 10.18 21.56 -14.02
CA PHE A 339 9.91 20.84 -15.25
C PHE A 339 10.91 21.26 -16.34
N VAL A 340 11.57 20.29 -16.99
CA VAL A 340 12.65 20.59 -17.96
C VAL A 340 12.31 20.22 -19.41
N PHE A 341 11.13 19.65 -19.65
CA PHE A 341 10.70 19.17 -20.97
C PHE A 341 9.66 20.06 -21.65
N GLY A 342 9.48 21.29 -21.16
CA GLY A 342 8.56 22.27 -21.70
C GLY A 342 7.97 23.15 -20.61
N GLU A 343 6.75 23.64 -20.86
CA GLU A 343 6.00 24.44 -19.91
C GLU A 343 5.01 23.55 -19.12
N SER A 344 4.81 23.87 -17.85
CA SER A 344 3.80 23.18 -17.05
C SER A 344 2.42 23.81 -17.24
N THR A 345 1.38 22.99 -17.25
CA THR A 345 -0.01 23.45 -17.35
C THR A 345 -0.69 23.37 -16.00
N THR A 346 -1.15 24.52 -15.50
CA THR A 346 -1.99 24.56 -14.29
C THR A 346 -3.40 24.11 -14.62
N ILE A 347 -3.94 23.15 -13.87
CA ILE A 347 -5.29 22.62 -14.05
C ILE A 347 -6.04 22.54 -12.72
N GLN A 348 -7.35 22.36 -12.77
CA GLN A 348 -8.14 22.02 -11.59
C GLN A 348 -8.02 20.51 -11.27
N PRO A 349 -8.15 20.11 -9.98
CA PRO A 349 -8.14 18.69 -9.59
C PRO A 349 -9.13 17.82 -10.37
N ALA A 350 -10.31 18.35 -10.71
CA ALA A 350 -11.32 17.63 -11.48
C ALA A 350 -10.90 17.30 -12.92
N GLU A 351 -9.91 18.01 -13.47
CA GLU A 351 -9.42 17.79 -14.84
C GLU A 351 -8.40 16.66 -14.92
N LEU A 352 -7.83 16.19 -13.79
CA LEU A 352 -6.78 15.16 -13.80
C LEU A 352 -7.20 13.88 -14.51
N VAL A 353 -8.41 13.40 -14.21
CA VAL A 353 -9.00 12.20 -14.85
C VAL A 353 -9.12 12.42 -16.35
N HIS A 354 -9.59 13.60 -16.76
CA HIS A 354 -9.74 13.94 -18.18
C HIS A 354 -8.39 13.97 -18.92
N ARG A 355 -7.32 14.48 -18.28
CA ARG A 355 -5.96 14.47 -18.86
C ARG A 355 -5.41 13.05 -19.01
N ILE A 356 -5.62 12.21 -18.01
CA ILE A 356 -5.26 10.79 -18.07
C ILE A 356 -6.01 10.11 -19.23
N ASP A 357 -7.33 10.26 -19.30
CA ASP A 357 -8.16 9.64 -20.34
C ASP A 357 -7.79 10.13 -21.74
N GLY A 358 -7.45 11.42 -21.89
CA GLY A 358 -7.02 12.01 -23.15
C GLY A 358 -5.66 11.50 -23.64
N ALA A 359 -4.77 11.13 -22.73
CA ALA A 359 -3.45 10.60 -23.05
C ALA A 359 -3.46 9.11 -23.45
N LEU A 360 -4.55 8.39 -23.17
CA LEU A 360 -4.69 6.95 -23.42
C LEU A 360 -5.57 6.71 -24.66
N PRO A 361 -4.99 6.56 -25.86
CA PRO A 361 -5.76 6.39 -27.08
C PRO A 361 -6.51 5.06 -27.12
N LYS A 362 -7.79 5.10 -27.50
CA LYS A 362 -8.68 3.92 -27.48
C LYS A 362 -8.56 3.02 -28.71
N ASP A 363 -7.92 3.51 -29.76
CA ASP A 363 -7.86 2.90 -31.09
C ASP A 363 -6.63 2.03 -31.33
N ARG A 364 -5.70 1.93 -30.36
CA ARG A 364 -4.46 1.17 -30.51
C ARG A 364 -3.97 0.57 -29.19
N PRO A 365 -3.06 -0.42 -29.22
CA PRO A 365 -2.46 -0.94 -28.00
C PRO A 365 -1.63 0.11 -27.27
N ILE A 366 -1.70 0.08 -25.95
CA ILE A 366 -0.99 0.97 -25.03
C ILE A 366 -0.07 0.13 -24.15
N ILE A 367 1.14 0.62 -23.94
CA ILE A 367 2.04 0.12 -22.92
C ILE A 367 2.23 1.23 -21.89
N LEU A 368 1.61 1.05 -20.72
CA LEU A 368 1.78 1.93 -19.58
C LEU A 368 3.11 1.60 -18.90
N VAL A 369 4.00 2.59 -18.76
CA VAL A 369 5.34 2.43 -18.21
C VAL A 369 5.46 3.21 -16.91
N GLY A 370 6.05 2.60 -15.88
CA GLY A 370 6.46 3.36 -14.70
C GLY A 370 7.60 2.71 -13.95
N HIS A 371 7.91 3.23 -12.77
CA HIS A 371 9.03 2.75 -11.94
C HIS A 371 8.55 2.49 -10.52
N SER A 372 8.40 1.22 -10.14
CA SER A 372 7.69 0.81 -8.92
C SER A 372 6.23 1.30 -8.92
N VAL A 373 5.48 0.93 -9.98
CA VAL A 373 4.17 1.50 -10.37
C VAL A 373 3.03 1.38 -9.33
N GLU A 374 3.28 0.72 -8.21
CA GLU A 374 2.30 0.43 -7.16
C GLU A 374 1.63 1.72 -6.66
N ASN A 375 2.44 2.77 -6.48
CA ASN A 375 1.97 4.04 -5.97
C ASN A 375 1.06 4.77 -6.98
N GLU A 376 1.35 4.66 -8.28
CA GLU A 376 0.60 5.27 -9.37
C GLU A 376 -0.73 4.54 -9.58
N LEU A 377 -0.73 3.21 -9.48
CA LEU A 377 -1.96 2.39 -9.54
C LEU A 377 -2.94 2.71 -8.41
N ASP A 378 -2.44 2.88 -7.18
CA ASP A 378 -3.26 3.35 -6.06
C ASP A 378 -3.87 4.73 -6.33
N VAL A 379 -3.12 5.63 -7.00
CA VAL A 379 -3.61 6.96 -7.37
C VAL A 379 -4.71 6.86 -8.41
N PHE A 380 -4.54 6.06 -9.47
CA PHE A 380 -5.60 5.83 -10.46
C PHE A 380 -6.89 5.34 -9.78
N HIS A 381 -6.76 4.38 -8.87
CA HIS A 381 -7.91 3.86 -8.12
C HIS A 381 -8.59 4.96 -7.28
N ALA A 382 -7.82 5.75 -6.52
CA ALA A 382 -8.36 6.80 -5.67
C ALA A 382 -9.09 7.90 -6.46
N LEU A 383 -8.58 8.22 -7.66
CA LEU A 383 -9.18 9.15 -8.61
C LEU A 383 -10.41 8.56 -9.34
N GLY A 384 -10.69 7.27 -9.18
CA GLY A 384 -11.76 6.57 -9.89
C GLY A 384 -11.44 6.33 -11.37
N CYS A 385 -10.18 6.48 -11.78
CA CYS A 385 -9.74 6.13 -13.13
C CYS A 385 -9.73 4.61 -13.26
N THR A 386 -10.54 4.08 -14.17
CA THR A 386 -10.49 2.67 -14.51
C THR A 386 -9.53 2.49 -15.68
N LEU A 387 -8.37 1.89 -15.44
CA LEU A 387 -7.46 1.42 -16.50
C LEU A 387 -8.03 0.20 -17.26
N ALA A 388 -9.37 0.05 -17.30
CA ALA A 388 -10.11 -1.07 -17.86
C ALA A 388 -10.13 -1.04 -19.40
N HIS A 389 -9.05 -0.59 -20.02
CA HIS A 389 -8.90 -0.64 -21.45
C HIS A 389 -8.33 -2.02 -21.82
N PRO A 390 -9.01 -2.81 -22.68
CA PRO A 390 -8.60 -4.18 -22.99
C PRO A 390 -7.20 -4.29 -23.62
N ASN A 391 -6.66 -3.16 -24.10
CA ASN A 391 -5.38 -3.09 -24.81
C ASN A 391 -4.28 -2.35 -24.02
N ILE A 392 -4.36 -2.23 -22.69
CA ILE A 392 -3.27 -1.69 -21.85
C ILE A 392 -2.44 -2.84 -21.27
N GLU A 393 -1.14 -2.85 -21.58
CA GLU A 393 -0.13 -3.63 -20.88
C GLU A 393 0.66 -2.73 -19.92
N VAL A 394 0.99 -3.19 -18.71
CA VAL A 394 1.74 -2.40 -17.73
C VAL A 394 3.15 -2.95 -17.56
N ILE A 395 4.14 -2.05 -17.64
CA ILE A 395 5.56 -2.35 -17.50
C ILE A 395 6.15 -1.55 -16.34
N ASP A 396 6.71 -2.29 -15.38
CA ASP A 396 7.47 -1.72 -14.29
C ASP A 396 8.97 -1.81 -14.57
N THR A 397 9.60 -0.66 -14.84
CA THR A 397 11.04 -0.57 -15.10
C THR A 397 11.90 -1.04 -13.92
N PHE A 398 11.38 -1.05 -12.69
CA PHE A 398 12.07 -1.64 -11.54
C PHE A 398 12.17 -3.17 -11.67
N LEU A 399 11.11 -3.82 -12.14
CA LEU A 399 11.10 -5.27 -12.39
C LEU A 399 11.95 -5.63 -13.61
N VAL A 400 11.84 -4.85 -14.69
CA VAL A 400 12.70 -5.04 -15.88
C VAL A 400 14.17 -4.84 -15.54
N ALA A 401 14.51 -3.85 -14.71
CA ALA A 401 15.89 -3.67 -14.26
C ALA A 401 16.40 -4.87 -13.43
N ASN A 402 15.53 -5.55 -12.69
CA ASN A 402 15.87 -6.82 -12.04
C ASN A 402 16.17 -7.93 -13.06
N GLU A 403 15.38 -8.04 -14.13
CA GLU A 403 15.63 -9.00 -15.22
C GLU A 403 17.00 -8.74 -15.90
N VAL A 404 17.45 -7.48 -15.97
CA VAL A 404 18.68 -7.08 -16.68
C VAL A 404 19.94 -7.09 -15.78
N PHE A 405 19.82 -6.72 -14.50
CA PHE A 405 20.98 -6.44 -13.62
C PHE A 405 21.04 -7.29 -12.35
N GLU A 406 20.20 -8.32 -12.19
CA GLU A 406 19.90 -9.01 -10.93
C GLU A 406 21.06 -9.05 -9.89
N PRO A 407 20.83 -8.63 -8.63
CA PRO A 407 19.62 -8.02 -8.07
C PRO A 407 19.60 -6.48 -8.22
N TRP A 408 18.44 -5.94 -8.63
CA TRP A 408 18.16 -4.51 -8.67
C TRP A 408 17.24 -4.07 -7.52
N ARG A 409 17.70 -3.11 -6.70
CA ARG A 409 16.94 -2.58 -5.54
C ARG A 409 17.05 -1.06 -5.38
N CYS A 410 17.34 -0.37 -6.46
CA CYS A 410 17.67 1.06 -6.43
C CYS A 410 16.56 1.91 -7.06
N SER A 411 16.57 3.21 -6.75
CA SER A 411 15.60 4.19 -7.26
C SER A 411 15.75 4.46 -8.76
N LEU A 412 14.76 5.16 -9.35
CA LEU A 412 14.81 5.64 -10.73
C LEU A 412 16.09 6.41 -11.02
N GLY A 413 16.48 7.35 -10.15
CA GLY A 413 17.72 8.11 -10.33
C GLY A 413 18.98 7.25 -10.37
N ALA A 414 19.04 6.18 -9.58
CA ALA A 414 20.14 5.23 -9.62
C ALA A 414 20.11 4.38 -10.90
N LEU A 415 18.92 4.04 -11.40
CA LEU A 415 18.72 3.33 -12.66
C LEU A 415 19.21 4.19 -13.83
N LEU A 416 18.77 5.44 -13.91
CA LEU A 416 19.20 6.39 -14.94
C LEU A 416 20.73 6.56 -14.95
N HIS A 417 21.33 6.72 -13.77
CA HIS A 417 22.79 6.79 -13.65
C HIS A 417 23.47 5.50 -14.12
N ARG A 418 22.94 4.33 -13.77
CA ARG A 418 23.45 3.02 -14.21
C ARG A 418 23.37 2.88 -15.74
N LEU A 419 22.28 3.34 -16.34
CA LEU A 419 22.03 3.32 -17.78
C LEU A 419 22.78 4.44 -18.53
N ARG A 420 23.47 5.35 -17.81
CA ARG A 420 24.06 6.58 -18.35
C ARG A 420 23.05 7.45 -19.10
N CYS A 421 21.79 7.38 -18.69
CA CYS A 421 20.75 8.28 -19.18
C CYS A 421 20.95 9.66 -18.56
N PRO A 422 20.81 10.75 -19.33
CA PRO A 422 20.72 12.10 -18.78
C PRO A 422 19.61 12.16 -17.74
N VAL A 423 19.84 12.92 -16.67
CA VAL A 423 18.86 13.11 -15.60
C VAL A 423 18.96 14.53 -15.06
N ALA A 424 17.83 15.18 -14.85
CA ALA A 424 17.76 16.51 -14.28
C ALA A 424 16.49 16.66 -13.44
N ARG A 425 16.60 17.37 -12.31
CA ARG A 425 15.45 17.83 -11.51
C ARG A 425 14.36 16.75 -11.28
N LEU A 426 14.76 15.55 -10.82
CA LEU A 426 13.84 14.53 -10.30
C LEU A 426 12.97 15.11 -9.17
N HIS A 427 11.83 14.47 -8.89
CA HIS A 427 10.74 14.99 -8.07
C HIS A 427 9.96 16.11 -8.76
N SER A 428 9.66 15.86 -10.03
CA SER A 428 8.74 16.59 -10.88
C SER A 428 8.10 15.53 -11.75
N ALA A 429 6.79 15.37 -11.64
CA ALA A 429 6.09 14.23 -12.22
C ALA A 429 6.34 14.11 -13.73
N GLY A 430 6.30 15.24 -14.48
CA GLY A 430 6.62 15.23 -15.91
C GLY A 430 8.05 14.79 -16.23
N ASN A 431 9.03 15.22 -15.43
CA ASN A 431 10.42 14.78 -15.59
C ASN A 431 10.56 13.29 -15.30
N ASP A 432 9.98 12.83 -14.19
CA ASP A 432 10.08 11.46 -13.73
C ASP A 432 9.39 10.49 -14.72
N ALA A 433 8.24 10.87 -15.29
CA ALA A 433 7.59 10.15 -16.38
C ALA A 433 8.48 10.05 -17.63
N ASN A 434 9.05 11.16 -18.10
CA ASN A 434 9.93 11.18 -19.27
C ASN A 434 11.18 10.29 -19.06
N PHE A 435 11.88 10.49 -17.94
CA PHE A 435 13.08 9.72 -17.66
C PHE A 435 12.77 8.23 -17.44
N THR A 436 11.63 7.90 -16.86
CA THR A 436 11.18 6.50 -16.74
C THR A 436 10.97 5.87 -18.11
N LEU A 437 10.35 6.60 -19.05
CA LEU A 437 10.19 6.14 -20.42
C LEU A 437 11.55 5.94 -21.12
N ARG A 438 12.48 6.90 -20.99
CA ARG A 438 13.85 6.77 -21.51
C ARG A 438 14.59 5.57 -20.91
N ALA A 439 14.44 5.34 -19.61
CA ALA A 439 15.01 4.17 -18.94
C ALA A 439 14.46 2.87 -19.54
N ALA A 440 13.16 2.78 -19.81
CA ALA A 440 12.55 1.62 -20.45
C ALA A 440 13.12 1.36 -21.85
N LEU A 441 13.30 2.40 -22.67
CA LEU A 441 13.91 2.28 -24.00
C LEU A 441 15.36 1.75 -23.91
N ILE A 442 16.17 2.26 -22.98
CA ILE A 442 17.55 1.78 -22.81
C ILE A 442 17.57 0.35 -22.25
N LEU A 443 16.72 0.01 -21.28
CA LEU A 443 16.65 -1.35 -20.74
C LEU A 443 16.37 -2.39 -21.83
N ALA A 444 15.45 -2.09 -22.75
CA ALA A 444 15.10 -2.97 -23.86
C ALA A 444 16.32 -3.31 -24.75
N VAL A 445 17.14 -2.30 -25.07
CA VAL A 445 18.34 -2.47 -25.91
C VAL A 445 19.57 -2.94 -25.15
N TYR A 446 19.63 -2.71 -23.84
CA TYR A 446 20.80 -3.07 -23.02
C TYR A 446 20.99 -4.59 -22.98
N ALA A 447 19.89 -5.32 -22.82
CA ALA A 447 19.89 -6.78 -22.78
C ALA A 447 19.63 -7.44 -24.15
N TYR A 448 19.61 -6.66 -25.23
CA TYR A 448 19.36 -7.19 -26.57
C TYR A 448 20.68 -7.69 -27.22
N PRO A 449 20.74 -8.94 -27.73
CA PRO A 449 22.01 -9.51 -28.18
C PRO A 449 22.53 -8.92 -29.50
N VAL A 450 21.65 -8.48 -30.41
CA VAL A 450 22.03 -8.01 -31.74
C VAL A 450 22.19 -6.48 -31.74
N GLN A 451 23.41 -6.01 -31.47
CA GLN A 451 23.68 -4.56 -31.34
C GLN A 451 23.56 -3.79 -32.66
N ASP A 452 23.75 -4.45 -33.80
CA ASP A 452 23.66 -3.84 -35.14
C ASP A 452 22.23 -3.73 -35.67
N HIS A 453 21.22 -4.11 -34.86
CA HIS A 453 19.83 -3.99 -35.27
C HIS A 453 19.44 -2.50 -35.46
N PRO A 454 18.80 -2.12 -36.58
CA PRO A 454 18.56 -0.72 -36.93
C PRO A 454 17.77 0.05 -35.86
N ALA A 455 16.83 -0.62 -35.18
CA ALA A 455 16.09 -0.01 -34.07
C ALA A 455 16.96 0.26 -32.83
N VAL A 456 18.02 -0.52 -32.57
CA VAL A 456 18.87 -0.35 -31.36
C VAL A 456 19.57 1.00 -31.37
N GLY A 457 20.22 1.35 -32.48
CA GLY A 457 20.89 2.65 -32.64
C GLY A 457 19.91 3.80 -32.45
N ARG A 458 18.72 3.69 -33.07
CA ARG A 458 17.68 4.70 -32.98
C ARG A 458 17.12 4.87 -31.57
N LEU A 459 16.85 3.77 -30.86
CA LEU A 459 16.35 3.81 -29.48
C LEU A 459 17.36 4.43 -28.52
N ARG A 460 18.66 4.11 -28.68
CA ARG A 460 19.73 4.76 -27.92
C ARG A 460 19.78 6.25 -28.19
N GLN A 461 19.69 6.65 -29.46
CA GLN A 461 19.68 8.06 -29.85
C GLN A 461 18.48 8.80 -29.22
N ILE A 462 17.27 8.23 -29.29
CA ILE A 462 16.06 8.82 -28.71
C ILE A 462 16.19 8.95 -27.19
N ALA A 463 16.62 7.89 -26.51
CA ALA A 463 16.66 7.90 -25.05
C ALA A 463 17.79 8.78 -24.49
N LEU A 464 18.89 8.96 -25.23
CA LEU A 464 20.04 9.77 -24.81
C LEU A 464 20.04 11.19 -25.40
N SER A 465 19.14 11.51 -26.33
CA SER A 465 19.00 12.87 -26.87
C SER A 465 18.69 13.85 -25.74
N HIS A 466 19.29 15.03 -25.81
CA HIS A 466 19.05 16.09 -24.84
C HIS A 466 18.04 17.07 -25.43
N SER A 467 16.87 17.19 -24.81
CA SER A 467 15.86 18.19 -25.21
C SER A 467 15.94 19.47 -24.40
N THR A 468 16.90 19.60 -23.48
CA THR A 468 17.00 20.79 -22.64
C THR A 468 17.56 21.96 -23.43
N SER A 469 16.72 22.98 -23.63
CA SER A 469 17.08 24.31 -24.14
C SER A 469 18.03 25.09 -23.21
N THR A 470 18.43 24.54 -22.06
CA THR A 470 19.35 25.15 -21.10
C THR A 470 20.62 24.29 -20.93
N PRO A 471 21.79 24.77 -21.38
CA PRO A 471 23.06 24.10 -21.13
C PRO A 471 23.51 24.41 -19.69
N GLY A 472 23.28 23.49 -18.76
CA GLY A 472 23.79 23.65 -17.39
C GLY A 472 23.50 22.47 -16.47
N GLU A 473 24.57 21.76 -16.10
CA GLU A 473 24.67 20.72 -15.06
C GLU A 473 24.34 19.27 -15.48
N LEU A 474 25.14 18.75 -16.43
CA LEU A 474 25.37 17.32 -16.59
C LEU A 474 26.43 16.85 -15.59
N PHE A 475 26.07 15.84 -14.80
CA PHE A 475 26.97 15.01 -13.99
C PHE A 475 27.96 15.77 -13.08
N GLY A 476 27.43 16.62 -12.20
CA GLY A 476 28.10 16.91 -10.94
C GLY A 476 27.55 15.97 -9.86
N PRO A 477 28.36 15.18 -9.11
CA PRO A 477 27.88 14.72 -7.81
C PRO A 477 27.47 16.00 -7.08
N ALA A 478 26.21 16.07 -6.62
CA ALA A 478 25.80 17.15 -5.74
C ALA A 478 26.89 17.21 -4.66
N LYS A 479 27.76 18.24 -4.69
CA LYS A 479 28.74 18.46 -3.65
C LYS A 479 27.90 18.42 -2.40
N LYS A 480 28.05 17.35 -1.60
CA LYS A 480 27.51 17.32 -0.25
C LYS A 480 28.20 18.51 0.40
N LYS A 481 27.57 19.69 0.33
CA LYS A 481 27.89 20.78 1.23
C LYS A 481 27.93 20.07 2.58
N PRO A 482 29.03 20.15 3.34
CA PRO A 482 29.04 19.59 4.68
C PRO A 482 27.73 20.07 5.29
N ARG A 483 26.93 19.14 5.83
CA ARG A 483 25.71 19.49 6.56
C ARG A 483 26.17 20.45 7.66
N LYS A 484 26.21 21.75 7.35
CA LYS A 484 26.02 22.80 8.34
C LYS A 484 24.70 22.36 8.93
N LYS A 485 24.73 21.89 10.18
CA LYS A 485 23.53 21.75 10.98
C LYS A 485 22.73 23.00 10.66
N CYS A 486 21.64 22.83 9.91
CA CYS A 486 20.64 23.85 9.79
C CYS A 486 20.10 23.90 11.21
N GLN A 487 20.74 24.70 12.06
CA GLN A 487 19.99 25.43 13.05
C GLN A 487 18.98 26.20 12.21
N SER A 488 17.77 25.62 12.10
CA SER A 488 16.63 26.34 11.58
C SER A 488 16.65 27.67 12.30
N LYS A 489 16.89 28.78 11.59
CA LYS A 489 16.65 30.09 12.17
C LYS A 489 15.24 30.00 12.74
N PRO A 490 15.05 30.15 14.07
CA PRO A 490 13.73 30.00 14.66
C PRO A 490 12.80 30.94 13.89
N LEU A 491 11.77 30.36 13.27
CA LEU A 491 10.78 31.13 12.55
C LEU A 491 10.25 32.17 13.55
N ASN A 492 10.40 33.46 13.23
CA ASN A 492 9.99 34.55 14.11
C ASN A 492 8.59 34.24 14.67
N LEU A 493 8.44 34.34 16.00
CA LEU A 493 7.21 34.02 16.73
C LEU A 493 5.98 34.69 16.09
N ALA A 494 6.15 35.91 15.57
CA ALA A 494 5.11 36.63 14.83
C ALA A 494 4.63 35.88 13.57
N ARG A 495 5.55 35.28 12.81
CA ARG A 495 5.21 34.48 11.61
C ARG A 495 4.58 33.15 11.98
N GLN A 496 5.01 32.52 13.09
CA GLN A 496 4.35 31.32 13.61
C GLN A 496 2.91 31.61 14.05
N ASN A 497 2.70 32.72 14.77
CA ASN A 497 1.37 33.12 15.22
C ASN A 497 0.46 33.45 14.03
N LYS A 498 0.95 34.16 13.01
CA LYS A 498 0.20 34.43 11.77
C LYS A 498 -0.22 33.15 11.04
N ILE A 499 0.60 32.11 11.06
CA ILE A 499 0.25 30.79 10.49
C ILE A 499 -0.79 30.08 11.35
N ARG A 500 -0.68 30.15 12.69
CA ARG A 500 -1.66 29.57 13.62
C ARG A 500 -3.02 30.25 13.49
N GLU A 501 -3.06 31.57 13.37
CA GLU A 501 -4.27 32.36 13.15
C GLU A 501 -4.92 32.01 11.81
N ARG A 502 -4.16 31.94 10.71
CA ARG A 502 -4.69 31.49 9.40
C ARG A 502 -5.30 30.09 9.47
N ARG A 503 -4.66 29.15 10.17
CA ARG A 503 -5.17 27.79 10.35
C ARG A 503 -6.41 27.75 11.25
N ALA A 504 -6.48 28.59 12.27
CA ALA A 504 -7.64 28.68 13.15
C ALA A 504 -8.85 29.27 12.41
N ALA A 505 -8.65 30.34 11.63
CA ALA A 505 -9.68 30.94 10.79
C ALA A 505 -10.21 29.92 9.76
N TRP A 506 -9.31 29.19 9.10
CA TRP A 506 -9.70 28.15 8.15
C TRP A 506 -10.51 27.01 8.78
N ARG A 507 -10.19 26.59 10.02
CA ARG A 507 -11.00 25.58 10.74
C ARG A 507 -12.41 26.06 11.04
N ILE A 508 -12.56 27.32 11.48
CA ILE A 508 -13.87 27.91 11.76
C ILE A 508 -14.71 28.00 10.49
N GLU A 509 -14.08 28.36 9.36
CA GLU A 509 -14.78 28.46 8.07
C GLU A 509 -15.16 27.09 7.50
N ALA A 510 -14.27 26.10 7.61
CA ALA A 510 -14.57 24.72 7.24
C ALA A 510 -15.67 24.10 8.11
N GLU A 511 -15.75 24.46 9.40
CA GLU A 511 -16.79 24.00 10.31
C GLU A 511 -18.14 24.67 10.04
N LYS A 512 -18.14 25.95 9.67
CA LYS A 512 -19.35 26.66 9.18
C LYS A 512 -19.91 26.01 7.92
N LEU A 513 -19.05 25.67 6.94
CA LEU A 513 -19.47 25.00 5.71
C LEU A 513 -19.98 23.58 5.93
N ARG A 514 -19.76 22.99 7.11
CA ARG A 514 -20.21 21.64 7.47
C ARG A 514 -21.59 21.63 8.15
N LEU A 515 -22.07 22.80 8.57
CA LEU A 515 -23.36 23.00 9.24
C LEU A 515 -24.45 23.54 8.30
N TYR A 516 -24.10 23.80 7.04
CA TYR A 516 -25.02 23.99 5.92
C TYR A 516 -24.99 22.75 5.04
#